data_AF-A0A7Y2XIA8-F1
#
_entry.id   AF-A0A7Y2XIA8-F1
#
_cell.length_a   1.000
_cell.length_b   1.000
_cell.length_c   1.000
_cell.angle_alpha   90.00
_cell.angle_beta   90.00
_cell.angle_gamma   90.00
#
_symmetry.space_group_name_H-M   'P 1'
#
loop_
_entity.id
_entity.type
_entity.pdbx_description
1 polymer ?
#
loop_
_entity_poly.entity_id
_entity_poly.type
_entity_poly.pdbx_seq_one_letter_code
_entity_poly.pdbx_strand_id
1 'polypeptide(L)'
;FNPGHRSLQRKLVGSASAVEPDANGRIQLPLTLRQVAGLEKKVTLLGMGHRFEIWNETILNQKRIEEERSLDEAASEEMTRLVL
;
A
#
# COMPACT_ATOMS: atom_id res chain seq x y z
N PHE A 1 -8.66 6.41 -24.71
CA PHE A 1 -8.78 7.07 -23.39
C PHE A 1 -9.51 6.15 -22.42
N ASN A 2 -8.83 5.55 -21.44
CA ASN A 2 -9.47 4.65 -20.46
C ASN A 2 -9.92 5.47 -19.22
N PRO A 3 -11.23 5.53 -18.89
CA PRO A 3 -11.74 6.23 -17.71
C PRO A 3 -11.11 5.77 -16.38
N GLY A 4 -10.74 4.50 -16.28
CA GLY A 4 -10.10 3.93 -15.09
C GLY A 4 -8.73 4.56 -14.78
N HIS A 5 -7.97 4.93 -15.81
CA HIS A 5 -6.63 5.51 -15.65
C HIS A 5 -6.67 6.90 -15.00
N ARG A 6 -7.65 7.75 -15.33
CA ARG A 6 -7.78 9.09 -14.72
C ARG A 6 -8.22 9.04 -13.26
N SER A 7 -9.10 8.10 -12.92
CA SER A 7 -9.52 7.90 -11.53
C SER A 7 -8.35 7.43 -10.66
N LEU A 8 -7.60 6.45 -11.16
CA LEU A 8 -6.38 5.96 -10.52
C LEU A 8 -5.32 7.07 -10.38
N GLN A 9 -5.10 7.85 -11.44
CA GLN A 9 -4.16 8.97 -11.44
C GLN A 9 -4.56 10.05 -10.43
N ARG A 10 -5.85 10.38 -10.27
CA ARG A 10 -6.30 11.30 -9.21
C ARG A 10 -6.08 10.74 -7.81
N LYS A 11 -6.32 9.44 -7.61
CA LYS A 11 -6.05 8.79 -6.32
C LYS A 11 -4.56 8.80 -5.99
N LEU A 12 -3.70 8.48 -6.96
CA LEU A 12 -2.26 8.32 -6.78
C LEU A 12 -1.49 9.66 -6.79
N VAL A 13 -1.79 10.55 -7.73
CA VAL A 13 -1.08 11.83 -7.95
C VAL A 13 -1.81 13.00 -7.32
N GLY A 14 -3.15 13.01 -7.36
CA GLY A 14 -3.96 14.07 -6.75
C GLY A 14 -3.92 14.10 -5.22
N SER A 15 -3.43 13.02 -4.60
CA SER A 15 -3.20 12.92 -3.15
C SER A 15 -1.71 12.99 -2.78
N ALA A 16 -0.81 13.30 -3.70
CA ALA A 16 0.61 13.45 -3.38
C ALA A 16 0.87 14.82 -2.74
N SER A 17 1.68 14.86 -1.69
CA SER A 17 2.13 16.11 -1.07
C SER A 17 3.65 16.06 -0.91
N ALA A 18 4.33 17.09 -1.42
CA ALA A 18 5.74 17.26 -1.16
C ALA A 18 5.92 17.64 0.32
N VAL A 19 6.82 16.94 1.00
CA VAL A 19 7.15 17.16 2.41
C VAL A 19 8.67 17.09 2.54
N GLU A 20 9.23 18.06 3.23
CA GLU A 20 10.66 18.07 3.56
C GLU A 20 10.86 17.52 4.97
N PRO A 21 11.82 16.62 5.20
CA PRO A 21 12.20 16.21 6.54
C PRO A 21 12.70 17.41 7.35
N ASP A 22 12.39 17.44 8.64
CA ASP A 22 12.99 18.42 9.54
C ASP A 22 14.47 18.10 9.83
N ALA A 23 15.14 18.97 10.60
CA ALA A 23 16.55 18.80 10.97
C ALA A 23 16.87 17.48 11.73
N ASN A 24 15.85 16.81 12.27
CA ASN A 24 15.99 15.51 12.95
C ASN A 24 15.53 14.34 12.05
N GLY A 25 15.28 14.59 10.77
CA GLY A 25 14.83 13.57 9.80
C GLY A 25 13.36 13.16 9.96
N ARG A 26 12.54 13.94 10.68
CA ARG A 26 11.11 13.64 10.85
C ARG A 26 10.30 14.19 9.68
N ILE A 27 9.35 13.40 9.20
CA ILE A 27 8.44 13.79 8.13
C ILE A 27 7.07 14.13 8.72
N GLN A 28 6.59 15.35 8.47
CA GLN A 28 5.25 15.76 8.87
C GLN A 28 4.21 15.30 7.86
N LEU A 29 3.51 14.20 8.18
CA LEU A 29 2.46 13.67 7.30
C LEU A 29 1.20 14.54 7.31
N PRO A 30 0.73 15.01 6.14
CA PRO A 30 -0.55 15.68 6.00
C PRO A 30 -1.70 14.89 6.63
N LEU A 31 -2.61 15.58 7.30
CA LEU A 31 -3.73 14.95 8.02
C LEU A 31 -4.59 14.08 7.10
N THR A 32 -4.86 14.55 5.88
CA THR A 32 -5.64 13.83 4.88
C THR A 32 -5.02 12.47 4.54
N LEU A 33 -3.70 12.39 4.39
CA LEU A 33 -2.99 11.14 4.10
C LEU A 33 -3.00 10.18 5.28
N ARG A 34 -2.87 10.71 6.51
CA ARG A 34 -3.02 9.92 7.73
C ARG A 34 -4.42 9.30 7.84
N GLN A 35 -5.45 10.07 7.51
CA GLN A 35 -6.84 9.60 7.54
C GLN A 35 -7.12 8.55 6.46
N VAL A 36 -6.68 8.78 5.22
CA VAL A 36 -6.89 7.85 4.11
C VAL A 36 -6.18 6.51 4.36
N ALA A 37 -4.98 6.53 4.93
CA ALA A 37 -4.23 5.32 5.25
C ALA A 37 -4.64 4.69 6.61
N GLY A 38 -5.58 5.29 7.33
CA GLY A 38 -6.03 4.82 8.65
C GLY A 38 -4.90 4.75 9.68
N LEU A 39 -3.93 5.67 9.62
CA LEU A 39 -2.78 5.65 10.53
C LEU A 39 -3.18 6.06 11.94
N GLU A 40 -2.76 5.24 12.92
CA GLU A 40 -2.95 5.51 14.34
C GLU A 40 -1.61 5.82 15.01
N LYS A 41 -1.55 5.74 16.35
CA LYS A 41 -0.34 6.06 17.12
C LYS A 41 0.87 5.17 16.76
N LYS A 42 0.61 3.92 16.37
CA LYS A 42 1.63 2.98 15.90
C LYS A 42 1.49 2.80 14.38
N VAL A 43 2.63 2.79 13.70
CA VAL A 43 2.73 2.59 12.25
C VAL A 43 3.86 1.64 11.94
N THR A 44 3.73 0.92 10.84
CA THR A 44 4.77 0.04 10.30
C THR A 44 5.40 0.71 9.09
N LEU A 45 6.73 0.75 9.04
CA LEU A 45 7.48 1.21 7.88
C LEU A 45 8.05 0.02 7.13
N LEU A 46 7.80 -0.04 5.83
CA LEU A 46 8.34 -1.08 4.94
C LEU A 46 9.25 -0.43 3.90
N GLY A 47 10.50 -0.91 3.81
CA GLY A 47 11.41 -0.50 2.75
C GLY A 47 11.11 -1.24 1.44
N MET A 48 10.94 -0.50 0.35
CA MET A 48 10.62 -1.01 -0.99
C MET A 48 11.63 -0.45 -2.01
N GLY A 49 12.90 -0.80 -1.84
CA GLY A 49 13.99 -0.33 -2.70
C GLY A 49 14.16 1.19 -2.65
N HIS A 50 13.69 1.89 -3.69
CA HIS A 50 13.82 3.34 -3.85
C HIS A 50 12.70 4.15 -3.15
N ARG A 51 11.75 3.47 -2.52
CA ARG A 51 10.69 4.10 -1.73
C ARG A 51 10.48 3.33 -0.44
N PHE A 52 9.74 3.92 0.48
CA PHE A 52 9.20 3.20 1.63
C PHE A 52 7.69 3.41 1.69
N GLU A 53 7.02 2.51 2.39
CA GLU A 53 5.58 2.56 2.61
C GLU A 53 5.31 2.67 4.10
N ILE A 54 4.31 3.47 4.47
CA ILE A 54 3.82 3.62 5.84
C ILE A 54 2.46 2.98 5.91
N TRP A 55 2.31 2.04 6.85
CA TRP A 55 1.11 1.24 7.00
C TRP A 55 0.54 1.33 8.41
N ASN A 56 -0.79 1.23 8.51
CA ASN A 56 -1.42 0.75 9.73
C ASN A 56 -1.13 -0.75 9.86
N GLU A 57 -0.65 -1.17 11.04
CA GLU A 57 -0.23 -2.55 11.30
C GLU A 57 -1.36 -3.57 11.10
N THR A 58 -2.58 -3.25 11.55
CA THR A 58 -3.74 -4.13 11.42
C THR A 58 -4.15 -4.29 9.96
N ILE A 59 -4.17 -3.19 9.20
CA ILE A 59 -4.50 -3.21 7.76
C ILE A 59 -3.45 -4.02 6.99
N LEU A 60 -2.17 -3.83 7.31
CA LEU A 60 -1.08 -4.57 6.65
C LEU A 60 -1.18 -6.07 6.90
N ASN A 61 -1.44 -6.48 8.14
CA ASN A 61 -1.57 -7.90 8.49
C ASN A 61 -2.78 -8.52 7.78
N GLN A 62 -3.92 -7.82 7.74
CA GLN A 62 -5.09 -8.29 7.01
C GLN A 62 -4.80 -8.46 5.52
N LYS A 63 -4.09 -7.50 4.92
CA LYS A 63 -3.71 -7.54 3.51
C LYS A 63 -2.78 -8.70 3.19
N ARG A 64 -1.80 -8.99 4.06
CA ARG A 64 -0.90 -10.14 3.90
C ARG A 64 -1.64 -11.46 3.89
N ILE A 65 -2.60 -11.64 4.80
CA ILE A 65 -3.44 -12.85 4.84
C ILE A 65 -4.25 -13.01 3.54
N GLU A 66 -4.79 -11.90 3.02
CA GLU A 66 -5.56 -11.90 1.78
C GLU A 66 -4.68 -12.21 0.55
N GLU A 67 -3.46 -11.66 0.51
CA GLU A 67 -2.45 -11.95 -0.51
C GLU A 67 -1.98 -13.41 -0.46
N GLU A 68 -1.68 -13.95 0.72
CA GLU A 68 -1.33 -15.36 0.92
C GLU A 68 -2.43 -16.29 0.40
N ARG A 69 -3.69 -16.02 0.77
CA ARG A 69 -4.84 -16.82 0.28
C ARG A 69 -4.98 -16.76 -1.24
N SER A 70 -4.81 -15.57 -1.83
CA SER A 70 -4.87 -15.40 -3.28
C SER A 70 -3.76 -16.15 -4.02
N LEU A 71 -2.56 -16.22 -3.42
CA LEU A 71 -1.43 -16.94 -4.00
C LEU A 71 -1.68 -18.46 -3.96
N ASP A 72 -2.21 -18.96 -2.84
CA ASP A 72 -2.56 -20.38 -2.68
C ASP A 72 -3.65 -20.80 -3.69
N GLU A 73 -4.69 -19.99 -3.88
CA GLU A 73 -5.73 -20.22 -4.88
C GLU A 73 -5.15 -20.28 -6.31
N ALA A 74 -4.32 -19.29 -6.68
CA ALA A 74 -3.68 -19.24 -8.00
C ALA A 74 -2.74 -20.44 -8.24
N ALA A 75 -1.95 -20.82 -7.23
CA ALA A 75 -1.07 -21.98 -7.29
C ALA A 75 -1.85 -23.29 -7.45
N SER A 76 -2.98 -23.44 -6.75
CA SER A 76 -3.87 -24.59 -6.86
C SER A 76 -4.49 -24.72 -8.26
N GLU A 77 -4.94 -23.62 -8.85
CA GLU A 77 -5.45 -23.60 -10.24
C GLU A 77 -4.38 -23.98 -11.26
N GLU A 78 -3.17 -23.44 -11.11
CA GLU A 78 -2.04 -23.78 -11.99
C GLU A 78 -1.65 -25.25 -11.87
N MET A 79 -1.57 -25.77 -10.64
CA MET A 79 -1.28 -27.18 -10.38
C MET A 79 -2.36 -28.10 -10.98
N THR A 80 -3.63 -27.72 -10.88
CA THR A 80 -4.73 -28.46 -11.52
C THR A 80 -4.60 -28.50 -13.04
N ARG A 81 -4.12 -27.41 -13.65
CA ARG A 81 -3.90 -27.33 -15.10
C ARG A 81 -2.72 -28.18 -15.59
N LEU A 82 -1.73 -28.48 -14.74
CA LEU A 82 -0.56 -29.27 -15.10
C LEU A 82 -0.76 -30.80 -15.00
N VAL A 83 -1.76 -31.24 -14.23
CA VAL A 83 -2.03 -32.67 -13.94
C VAL A 83 -3.15 -33.24 -14.83
N LEU A 84 -3.88 -32.39 -15.55
CA LEU A 84 -4.89 -32.75 -16.56
C LEU A 84 -4.36 -32.48 -17.98
#